data_AF-A0AB74A9L1-F1
#
_entry.id   AF-A0AB74A9L1-F1
#
_cell.length_a   1.000
_cell.length_b   1.000
_cell.length_c   1.000
_cell.angle_alpha   90.00
_cell.angle_beta   90.00
_cell.angle_gamma   90.00
#
_symmetry.space_group_name_H-M   'P 1'
#
loop_
_entity.id
_entity.type
_entity.pdbx_description
1 polymer ?
#
loop_
_entity_poly.entity_id
_entity_poly.type
_entity_poly.pdbx_seq_one_letter_code
_entity_poly.pdbx_strand_id
1 'polypeptide(L)'
;MIQPSDAHRLGIAQDVLGCLIVLRSESIFYERKKAQPNAEIISLWKDKRNTLFDLTRSLNGNDRDTIEDVIATYGPSAKAQFDQESSRAS
;
A
#
# COMPACT_ATOMS: atom_id res chain seq x y z
N MET A 1 -14.06 -1.16 24.84
CA MET A 1 -13.25 -0.98 23.61
C MET A 1 -12.92 -2.39 23.13
N ILE A 2 -13.61 -2.88 22.09
CA ILE A 2 -13.35 -4.23 21.55
C ILE A 2 -12.06 -4.13 20.76
N GLN A 3 -11.00 -4.78 21.23
CA GLN A 3 -9.80 -4.91 20.40
C GLN A 3 -10.14 -5.82 19.23
N PRO A 4 -9.91 -5.39 17.98
CA PRO A 4 -10.07 -6.28 16.83
C PRO A 4 -9.20 -7.52 17.03
N SER A 5 -9.72 -8.69 16.67
CA SER A 5 -8.94 -9.94 16.74
C SER A 5 -7.66 -9.79 15.90
N ASP A 6 -6.61 -10.51 16.26
CA ASP A 6 -5.33 -10.44 15.53
C ASP A 6 -5.50 -10.77 14.03
N ALA A 7 -6.48 -11.62 13.70
CA ALA A 7 -6.89 -11.89 12.32
C ALA A 7 -7.49 -10.67 11.60
N HIS A 8 -8.31 -9.87 12.28
CA HIS A 8 -8.86 -8.63 11.72
C HIS A 8 -7.75 -7.60 11.53
N ARG A 9 -6.83 -7.47 12.48
CA ARG A 9 -5.66 -6.59 12.36
C ARG A 9 -4.78 -6.97 11.18
N LEU A 10 -4.48 -8.26 11.02
CA LEU A 10 -3.77 -8.78 9.86
C LEU A 10 -4.48 -8.39 8.55
N GLY A 11 -5.81 -8.54 8.49
CA GLY A 11 -6.60 -8.12 7.33
C GLY A 11 -6.43 -6.64 7.00
N ILE A 12 -6.51 -5.76 8.01
CA ILE A 12 -6.28 -4.32 7.82
C ILE A 12 -4.87 -4.03 7.28
N ALA A 13 -3.85 -4.70 7.82
CA ALA A 13 -2.47 -4.53 7.34
C ALA A 13 -2.32 -4.97 5.88
N GLN A 14 -2.93 -6.11 5.51
CA GLN A 14 -2.93 -6.61 4.13
C GLN A 14 -3.66 -5.66 3.18
N ASP A 15 -4.81 -5.13 3.57
CA ASP A 15 -5.59 -4.17 2.77
C ASP A 15 -4.82 -2.87 2.53
N VAL A 16 -4.20 -2.32 3.58
CA VAL A 16 -3.38 -1.10 3.51
C VAL A 16 -2.22 -1.30 2.51
N LEU A 17 -1.49 -2.41 2.62
CA LEU A 17 -0.39 -2.72 1.70
C LEU A 17 -0.91 -2.94 0.27
N GLY A 18 -2.03 -3.65 0.12
CA GLY A 18 -2.70 -3.90 -1.16
C GLY A 18 -3.06 -2.61 -1.90
N CYS A 19 -3.69 -1.65 -1.22
CA CYS A 19 -4.01 -0.34 -1.78
C CYS A 19 -2.77 0.39 -2.31
N LEU A 20 -1.68 0.39 -1.54
CA LEU A 20 -0.45 1.05 -1.95
C LEU A 20 0.25 0.34 -3.13
N ILE A 21 0.19 -0.99 -3.19
CA ILE A 21 0.73 -1.78 -4.31
C ILE A 21 -0.01 -1.42 -5.63
N VAL A 22 -1.33 -1.34 -5.58
CA VAL A 22 -2.15 -0.95 -6.74
C VAL A 22 -1.75 0.44 -7.20
N LEU A 23 -1.67 1.41 -6.28
CA LEU A 23 -1.28 2.78 -6.59
C LEU A 23 0.10 2.88 -7.27
N ARG A 24 1.10 2.13 -6.77
CA ARG A 24 2.43 2.12 -7.41
C ARG A 24 2.37 1.47 -8.79
N SER A 25 1.53 0.46 -8.98
CA SER A 25 1.33 -0.18 -10.28
C SER A 25 0.69 0.78 -11.28
N GLU A 26 -0.32 1.55 -10.86
CA GLU A 26 -0.92 2.61 -11.68
C GLU A 26 0.06 3.73 -12.00
N SER A 27 0.84 4.17 -11.00
CA SER A 27 1.89 5.20 -11.21
C SER A 27 2.89 4.77 -12.28
N ILE A 28 3.33 3.50 -12.26
CA ILE A 28 4.20 2.92 -13.30
C ILE A 28 3.48 2.90 -14.65
N PHE A 29 2.21 2.48 -14.69
CA PHE A 29 1.43 2.39 -15.92
C PHE A 29 1.26 3.76 -16.59
N TYR A 30 0.88 4.78 -15.82
CA TYR A 30 0.70 6.14 -16.35
C TYR A 30 2.02 6.78 -16.77
N GLU A 31 3.11 6.58 -16.02
CA GLU A 31 4.44 7.07 -16.41
C GLU A 31 4.88 6.51 -17.76
N ARG A 32 4.65 5.20 -17.99
CA ARG A 32 4.96 4.53 -19.26
C ARG A 32 4.16 5.05 -20.45
N LYS A 33 3.01 5.69 -20.22
CA LYS A 33 2.15 6.25 -21.26
C LYS A 33 2.52 7.68 -21.67
N LYS A 34 3.45 8.35 -20.97
CA LYS A 34 3.90 9.70 -21.32
C LYS A 34 4.64 9.69 -22.66
N ALA A 35 4.65 10.84 -23.35
CA ALA A 35 5.39 11.02 -24.60
C ALA A 35 6.90 10.75 -24.43
N GLN A 36 7.45 11.06 -23.24
CA GLN A 36 8.80 10.72 -22.83
C GLN A 36 8.75 10.12 -21.42
N PRO A 37 8.64 8.78 -21.28
CA PRO A 37 8.61 8.14 -19.97
C PRO A 37 9.91 8.35 -19.20
N ASN A 38 9.82 8.68 -17.91
CA ASN A 38 10.99 8.79 -17.05
C ASN A 38 11.35 7.43 -16.44
N ALA A 39 12.48 6.85 -16.87
CA ALA A 39 12.96 5.56 -16.41
C ALA A 39 13.30 5.53 -14.91
N GLU A 40 13.80 6.62 -14.35
CA GLU A 40 14.15 6.73 -12.92
C GLU A 40 12.88 6.70 -12.05
N ILE A 41 11.84 7.41 -12.47
CA ILE A 41 10.53 7.39 -11.80
C ILE A 41 9.93 5.98 -11.84
N ILE A 42 10.00 5.31 -13.00
CA ILE A 42 9.53 3.92 -13.14
C ILE A 42 10.31 2.99 -12.21
N SER A 43 11.64 3.14 -12.12
CA SER A 43 12.47 2.33 -11.23
C SER A 43 12.10 2.56 -9.77
N LEU A 44 12.01 3.82 -9.34
CA LEU A 44 11.62 4.19 -7.99
C LEU A 44 10.27 3.56 -7.59
N TRP A 45 9.28 3.60 -8.48
CA TRP A 45 7.98 3.01 -8.19
C TRP A 45 7.99 1.48 -8.18
N LYS A 46 8.82 0.83 -9.01
CA LYS A 46 9.03 -0.61 -8.94
C LYS A 46 9.64 -1.04 -7.61
N ASP A 47 10.68 -0.34 -7.16
CA ASP A 47 11.38 -0.69 -5.92
C ASP A 47 10.45 -0.53 -4.71
N LYS A 48 9.70 0.57 -4.65
CA LYS A 48 8.69 0.79 -3.62
C LYS A 48 7.59 -0.27 -3.65
N ARG A 49 7.08 -0.62 -4.83
CA ARG A 49 6.06 -1.66 -4.97
C ARG A 49 6.57 -3.04 -4.55
N ASN A 50 7.80 -3.39 -4.92
CA ASN A 50 8.40 -4.67 -4.57
C ASN A 50 8.61 -4.78 -3.04
N THR A 51 9.06 -3.70 -2.41
CA THR A 51 9.15 -3.62 -0.94
C THR A 51 7.81 -3.91 -0.27
N LEU A 52 6.71 -3.32 -0.79
CA LEU A 52 5.37 -3.58 -0.26
C LEU A 52 4.93 -5.04 -0.49
N PHE A 53 5.24 -5.62 -1.65
CA PHE A 53 4.96 -7.04 -1.91
C PHE A 53 5.70 -7.97 -0.96
N ASP A 54 6.98 -7.70 -0.69
CA ASP A 54 7.79 -8.51 0.21
C ASP A 54 7.27 -8.40 1.64
N LEU A 55 6.86 -7.21 2.06
CA LEU A 55 6.22 -6.98 3.35
C LEU A 55 4.88 -7.71 3.48
N THR A 56 4.02 -7.68 2.46
CA THR A 56 2.78 -8.48 2.45
C THR A 56 3.06 -9.97 2.59
N ARG A 57 4.13 -10.46 1.95
CA ARG A 57 4.53 -11.88 1.97
C ARG A 57 5.15 -12.29 3.31
N SER A 58 5.74 -11.35 4.06
CA SER A 58 6.33 -11.57 5.37
C SER A 58 5.35 -11.41 6.54
N LEU A 59 4.18 -10.79 6.32
CA LEU A 59 3.17 -10.62 7.37
C LEU A 59 2.73 -11.98 7.93
N ASN A 60 2.90 -12.15 9.24
CA ASN A 60 2.50 -13.32 9.99
C ASN A 60 1.40 -12.92 10.98
N GLY A 61 0.29 -13.67 11.01
CA GLY A 61 -0.83 -13.40 11.92
C GLY A 61 -0.49 -13.47 13.41
N ASN A 62 0.62 -14.12 13.77
CA ASN A 62 1.11 -14.19 15.15
C ASN A 62 2.08 -13.05 15.50
N ASP A 63 2.53 -12.25 14.52
CA ASP A 63 3.45 -11.15 14.72
C ASP A 63 2.68 -9.82 14.78
N ARG A 64 2.07 -9.60 15.95
CA ARG A 64 1.22 -8.44 16.18
C ARG A 64 1.98 -7.11 16.10
N ASP A 65 3.24 -7.08 16.54
CA ASP A 65 4.05 -5.87 16.53
C ASP A 65 4.32 -5.41 15.10
N THR A 66 4.70 -6.34 14.22
CA THR A 66 4.87 -6.05 12.80
C THR A 66 3.55 -5.63 12.15
N ILE A 67 2.43 -6.29 12.48
CA ILE A 67 1.10 -5.91 11.94
C ILE A 67 0.75 -4.47 12.33
N GLU A 68 0.92 -4.09 13.60
CA GLU A 68 0.58 -2.74 14.07
C GLU A 68 1.54 -1.69 13.50
N ASP A 69 2.83 -2.02 13.35
CA ASP A 69 3.82 -1.12 12.72
C ASP A 69 3.48 -0.85 11.24
N VAL A 70 3.05 -1.88 10.51
CA VAL A 70 2.56 -1.72 9.13
C VAL A 70 1.35 -0.80 9.07
N ILE A 71 0.37 -1.00 9.96
CA ILE A 71 -0.83 -0.17 10.00
C ILE A 71 -0.48 1.28 10.37
N ALA A 72 0.39 1.49 11.34
CA ALA A 72 0.82 2.83 11.77
C ALA A 72 1.61 3.55 10.66
N THR A 73 2.53 2.85 10.01
CA THR A 73 3.42 3.41 8.98
C THR A 73 2.67 3.71 7.67
N TYR A 74 1.83 2.77 7.21
CA TYR A 74 1.24 2.85 5.88
C TYR A 74 -0.25 3.23 5.88
N GLY A 75 -0.95 3.05 7.00
CA GLY A 75 -2.39 3.33 7.13
C GLY A 75 -2.76 4.77 6.77
N PRO A 76 -2.06 5.81 7.24
CA PRO A 76 -2.35 7.20 6.87
C PRO A 76 -2.23 7.44 5.35
N SER A 77 -1.24 6.82 4.71
CA SER A 77 -1.04 6.94 3.27
C SER A 77 -2.17 6.26 2.49
N ALA A 78 -2.56 5.04 2.87
CA ALA A 78 -3.67 4.34 2.23
C ALA A 78 -5.00 5.10 2.39
N LYS A 79 -5.27 5.64 3.59
CA LYS A 79 -6.47 6.45 3.85
C LYS A 79 -6.52 7.71 2.99
N ALA A 80 -5.42 8.47 2.93
CA ALA A 80 -5.36 9.70 2.13
C ALA A 80 -5.64 9.43 0.65
N GLN A 81 -5.27 8.24 0.14
CA GLN A 81 -5.56 7.84 -1.23
C GLN A 81 -7.04 7.50 -1.44
N PHE A 82 -7.66 6.78 -0.50
CA PHE A 82 -9.09 6.51 -0.54
C PHE A 82 -9.92 7.79 -0.53
N ASP A 83 -9.57 8.74 0.34
CA ASP A 83 -10.26 10.03 0.46
C ASP A 83 -10.11 10.87 -0.83
N GLN A 84 -8.94 10.84 -1.47
CA GLN A 84 -8.72 11.51 -2.76
C GLN A 84 -9.53 10.89 -3.90
N GLU A 85 -9.60 9.56 -3.98
CA GLU A 85 -10.36 8.89 -5.04
C GLU A 85 -11.87 9.09 -4.88
N SER A 86 -12.37 9.06 -3.63
CA SER A 86 -13.77 9.36 -3.32
C SER A 86 -14.16 10.80 -3.73
N SER A 87 -13.21 11.74 -3.59
CA SER A 87 -13.38 13.13 -4.01
C SER A 87 -13.35 13.34 -5.53
N ARG A 88 -12.76 12.41 -6.30
CA ARG A 88 -12.71 12.46 -7.79
C ARG A 88 -13.90 11.79 -8.46
N ALA A 89 -14.60 10.92 -7.74
CA ALA A 89 -15.79 10.22 -8.20
C ALA A 89 -17.10 10.97 -7.91
N SER A 90 -17.03 12.13 -7.23
CA SER A 90 -18.15 13.02 -6.90
C SER A 90 -18.21 14.22 -7.84
#